data_AF-A0AAU7W9U2-F1
#
_entry.id   AF-A0AAU7W9U2-F1
#
_cell.length_a   1.000
_cell.length_b   1.000
_cell.length_c   1.000
_cell.angle_alpha   90.00
_cell.angle_beta   90.00
_cell.angle_gamma   90.00
#
_symmetry.space_group_name_H-M   'P 1'
#
loop_
_entity.id
_entity.type
_entity.pdbx_description
1 polymer ?
#
loop_
_entity_poly.entity_id
_entity_poly.type
_entity_poly.pdbx_seq_one_letter_code
_entity_poly.pdbx_strand_id
1 'polypeptide(L)'
;MERAGSRRGIRTTAIGTLALSAALALASCAPAAEEPAATVVVTVTATPTPTPTPTPTPTPPPAAEPAPAPAPVPNAPAPVYEPGPAYDNGPIPGAMATPQTDASGMPILYVVVEGDSFFDIAQRFDLPQQQLLRMNPQIHDFGETVYIGDRINLDWTKTGVD
;
A
#
# COMPACT_ATOMS: atom_id res chain seq x y z
N MET A 1 49.12 -30.76 29.24
CA MET A 1 48.27 -30.80 30.44
C MET A 1 46.95 -30.11 30.07
N GLU A 2 46.08 -30.69 29.23
CA GLU A 2 45.12 -31.78 29.54
C GLU A 2 44.30 -31.41 30.79
N ARG A 3 42.96 -31.28 30.76
CA ARG A 3 41.90 -32.25 30.39
C ARG A 3 40.62 -31.44 30.07
N ALA A 4 39.78 -31.67 29.05
CA ALA A 4 39.09 -32.87 28.56
C ALA A 4 38.09 -33.51 29.54
N GLY A 5 36.79 -33.23 29.33
CA GLY A 5 35.68 -34.18 29.49
C GLY A 5 34.97 -34.27 30.86
N SER A 6 33.64 -34.10 30.87
CA SER A 6 32.73 -35.23 31.17
C SER A 6 31.27 -34.86 30.90
N ARG A 7 30.59 -35.73 30.15
CA ARG A 7 29.15 -35.71 29.87
C ARG A 7 28.40 -36.51 30.94
N ARG A 8 27.08 -36.31 30.96
CA ARG A 8 26.01 -37.31 31.20
C ARG A 8 25.27 -37.17 32.54
N GLY A 9 23.95 -36.97 32.41
CA GLY A 9 22.98 -37.08 33.49
C GLY A 9 21.58 -37.28 32.92
N ILE A 10 21.32 -38.50 32.44
CA ILE A 10 19.99 -38.99 32.03
C ILE A 10 19.23 -39.33 33.32
N ARG A 11 17.98 -38.85 33.47
CA ARG A 11 17.02 -39.45 34.40
C ARG A 11 15.67 -39.67 33.73
N THR A 12 15.16 -40.85 34.00
CA THR A 12 14.20 -41.65 33.24
C THR A 12 12.80 -41.54 33.86
N THR A 13 11.78 -41.48 33.01
CA THR A 13 10.41 -42.04 33.11
C THR A 13 9.52 -41.78 34.34
N ALA A 14 8.32 -41.28 34.06
CA ALA A 14 7.08 -41.76 34.70
C ALA A 14 5.95 -41.86 33.66
N ILE A 15 5.19 -42.95 33.75
CA ILE A 15 4.21 -43.50 32.81
C ILE A 15 2.80 -42.97 33.15
N GLY A 16 1.97 -42.72 32.14
CA GLY A 16 0.54 -42.46 32.31
C GLY A 16 -0.23 -42.66 31.01
N THR A 17 -0.81 -43.84 30.82
CA THR A 17 -1.71 -44.20 29.71
C THR A 17 -3.14 -43.71 29.97
N LEU A 18 -3.84 -43.20 28.95
CA LEU A 18 -5.25 -43.53 28.71
C LEU A 18 -5.63 -43.28 27.23
N ALA A 19 -6.37 -44.23 26.69
CA ALA A 19 -6.73 -44.39 25.28
C ALA A 19 -7.85 -43.45 24.81
N LEU A 20 -7.94 -43.18 23.50
CA LEU A 20 -9.15 -43.48 22.71
C LEU A 20 -8.91 -43.43 21.20
N SER A 21 -9.44 -44.45 20.54
CA SER A 21 -9.36 -44.83 19.14
C SER A 21 -10.20 -43.95 18.21
N ALA A 22 -9.80 -43.83 16.93
CA ALA A 22 -10.68 -44.13 15.77
C ALA A 22 -9.92 -43.88 14.45
N ALA A 23 -9.57 -44.96 13.76
CA ALA A 23 -9.09 -44.95 12.39
C ALA A 23 -10.28 -44.87 11.43
N LEU A 24 -10.20 -43.99 10.42
CA LEU A 24 -11.19 -43.89 9.35
C LEU A 24 -10.50 -44.08 7.99
N ALA A 25 -10.50 -45.32 7.52
CA ALA A 25 -10.11 -45.68 6.16
C ALA A 25 -11.34 -46.24 5.45
N LEU A 26 -11.87 -45.49 4.47
CA LEU A 26 -12.90 -45.98 3.55
C LEU A 26 -12.36 -45.82 2.12
N ALA A 27 -11.80 -46.93 1.64
CA ALA A 27 -11.45 -47.15 0.25
C ALA A 27 -12.74 -47.32 -0.58
N SER A 28 -12.98 -46.45 -1.55
CA SER A 28 -14.08 -46.60 -2.51
C SER A 28 -13.69 -47.57 -3.62
N CYS A 29 -14.40 -48.69 -3.70
CA CYS A 29 -14.26 -49.73 -4.71
C CYS A 29 -15.03 -49.38 -6.00
N ALA A 30 -14.43 -49.70 -7.15
CA ALA A 30 -14.84 -49.43 -8.53
C ALA A 30 -15.91 -50.42 -9.07
N PRO A 31 -16.51 -50.15 -10.25
CA PRO A 31 -16.23 -50.97 -11.46
C PRO A 31 -16.15 -50.11 -12.75
N ALA A 32 -15.14 -50.29 -13.62
CA ALA A 32 -14.99 -51.28 -14.70
C ALA A 32 -16.02 -51.13 -15.83
N ALA A 33 -15.53 -50.65 -16.98
CA ALA A 33 -16.25 -50.43 -18.22
C ALA A 33 -16.78 -51.74 -18.82
N GLU A 34 -17.99 -51.69 -19.34
CA GLU A 34 -18.66 -52.79 -20.04
C GLU A 34 -18.89 -52.33 -21.48
N GLU A 35 -18.17 -52.94 -22.43
CA GLU A 35 -18.38 -52.74 -23.87
C GLU A 35 -19.53 -53.65 -24.35
N PRO A 36 -20.69 -53.12 -24.80
CA PRO A 36 -21.67 -53.93 -25.50
C PRO A 36 -21.26 -54.17 -26.96
N ALA A 37 -21.57 -55.39 -27.40
CA ALA A 37 -21.15 -56.07 -28.62
C ALA A 37 -21.46 -55.33 -29.95
N ALA A 38 -20.62 -55.66 -30.94
CA ALA A 38 -20.65 -55.15 -32.30
C ALA A 38 -21.99 -55.39 -33.03
N THR A 39 -22.66 -54.31 -33.41
CA THR A 39 -23.84 -54.31 -34.28
C THR A 39 -23.40 -54.30 -35.74
N VAL A 40 -23.87 -55.27 -36.54
CA VAL A 40 -23.64 -55.30 -38.01
C VAL A 40 -24.52 -54.26 -38.68
N VAL A 41 -23.90 -53.27 -39.30
CA VAL A 41 -24.58 -52.14 -39.96
C VAL A 41 -24.56 -52.34 -41.48
N VAL A 42 -25.73 -52.47 -42.10
CA VAL A 42 -25.89 -52.47 -43.56
C VAL A 42 -25.90 -51.01 -44.04
N THR A 43 -24.81 -50.56 -44.65
CA THR A 43 -24.69 -49.19 -45.17
C THR A 43 -25.13 -49.13 -46.63
N VAL A 44 -26.23 -48.42 -46.91
CA VAL A 44 -26.65 -48.05 -48.26
C VAL A 44 -25.95 -46.75 -48.64
N THR A 45 -25.10 -46.78 -49.66
CA THR A 45 -24.38 -45.59 -50.14
C THR A 45 -25.30 -44.73 -51.00
N ALA A 46 -25.79 -43.61 -50.46
CA ALA A 46 -26.49 -42.60 -51.25
C ALA A 46 -25.49 -41.80 -52.09
N THR A 47 -25.74 -41.66 -53.39
CA THR A 47 -24.98 -40.75 -54.26
C THR A 47 -25.32 -39.30 -53.87
N PRO A 48 -24.34 -38.47 -53.45
CA PRO A 48 -24.64 -37.10 -53.06
C PRO A 48 -25.05 -36.27 -54.28
N THR A 49 -26.20 -35.61 -54.19
CA THR A 49 -26.61 -34.54 -55.12
C THR A 49 -25.62 -33.39 -55.00
N PRO A 50 -25.06 -32.86 -56.11
CA PRO A 50 -24.14 -31.74 -56.05
C PRO A 50 -24.82 -30.54 -55.38
N THR A 51 -24.19 -30.01 -54.33
CA THR A 51 -24.63 -28.80 -53.63
C THR A 51 -24.31 -27.59 -54.51
N PRO A 52 -25.26 -26.66 -54.74
CA PRO A 52 -24.97 -25.45 -55.51
C PRO A 52 -23.87 -24.64 -54.82
N THR A 53 -22.88 -24.21 -55.60
CA THR A 53 -21.79 -23.35 -55.13
C THR A 53 -22.36 -22.00 -54.69
N PRO A 54 -22.11 -21.53 -53.46
CA PRO A 54 -22.57 -20.22 -53.02
C PRO A 54 -21.90 -19.12 -53.86
N THR A 55 -22.70 -18.18 -54.34
CA THR A 55 -22.22 -16.95 -54.99
C THR A 55 -21.42 -16.13 -53.97
N PRO A 56 -20.21 -15.65 -54.28
CA PRO A 56 -19.41 -14.86 -53.33
C PRO A 56 -20.16 -13.58 -52.94
N THR A 57 -20.26 -13.34 -51.64
CA THR A 57 -20.75 -12.08 -51.08
C THR A 57 -19.73 -10.97 -51.34
N PRO A 58 -20.13 -9.77 -51.81
CA PRO A 58 -19.19 -8.67 -52.03
C PRO A 58 -18.50 -8.30 -50.71
N THR A 59 -17.19 -8.08 -50.78
CA THR A 59 -16.39 -7.63 -49.64
C THR A 59 -16.78 -6.20 -49.28
N PRO A 60 -17.10 -5.90 -48.00
CA PRO A 60 -17.41 -4.53 -47.59
C PRO A 60 -16.19 -3.63 -47.79
N PRO A 61 -16.39 -2.33 -48.10
CA PRO A 61 -15.29 -1.38 -48.23
C PRO A 61 -14.52 -1.28 -46.91
N PRO A 62 -13.19 -1.03 -46.96
CA PRO A 62 -12.38 -0.91 -45.75
C PRO A 62 -12.91 0.22 -44.87
N ALA A 63 -13.08 -0.07 -43.58
CA ALA A 63 -13.47 0.91 -42.58
C ALA A 63 -12.39 2.02 -42.55
N ALA A 64 -12.83 3.28 -42.52
CA ALA A 64 -11.91 4.42 -42.41
C ALA A 64 -11.06 4.28 -41.14
N GLU A 65 -9.76 4.52 -41.28
CA GLU A 65 -8.82 4.49 -40.16
C GLU A 65 -9.22 5.54 -39.11
N PRO A 66 -9.29 5.18 -37.81
CA PRO A 66 -9.62 6.12 -36.76
C PRO A 66 -8.63 7.28 -36.73
N ALA A 67 -9.12 8.52 -36.56
CA ALA A 67 -8.26 9.69 -36.42
C ALA A 67 -7.30 9.54 -35.22
N PRO A 68 -6.05 10.04 -35.34
CA PRO A 68 -5.07 9.95 -34.25
C PRO A 68 -5.54 10.68 -33.00
N ALA A 69 -5.24 10.11 -31.84
CA ALA A 69 -5.55 10.73 -30.55
C ALA A 69 -4.84 12.10 -30.42
N PRO A 70 -5.50 13.10 -29.79
CA PRO A 70 -4.88 14.39 -29.53
C PRO A 70 -3.64 14.24 -28.65
N ALA A 71 -2.61 15.05 -28.90
CA ALA A 71 -1.40 15.06 -28.09
C ALA A 71 -1.72 15.42 -26.62
N PRO A 72 -1.01 14.83 -25.63
CA PRO A 72 -1.20 15.17 -24.23
C PRO A 72 -0.85 16.64 -24.00
N VAL A 73 -1.83 17.42 -23.56
CA VAL A 73 -1.60 18.79 -23.08
C VAL A 73 -1.03 18.73 -21.66
N PRO A 74 0.11 19.39 -21.38
CA PRO A 74 0.62 19.48 -20.01
C PRO A 74 -0.42 20.13 -19.09
N ASN A 75 -0.66 19.52 -17.92
CA ASN A 75 -1.48 20.15 -16.90
C ASN A 75 -0.88 21.50 -16.50
N ALA A 76 -1.74 22.50 -16.30
CA ALA A 76 -1.32 23.76 -15.70
C ALA A 76 -0.67 23.50 -14.32
N PRO A 77 0.35 24.29 -13.92
CA PRO A 77 0.93 24.19 -12.58
C PRO A 77 -0.16 24.29 -11.51
N ALA A 78 -0.06 23.48 -10.46
CA ALA A 78 -0.98 23.57 -9.34
C ALA A 78 -0.87 24.96 -8.69
N PRO A 79 -1.99 25.61 -8.31
CA PRO A 79 -1.94 26.83 -7.52
C PRO A 79 -1.28 26.52 -6.17
N VAL A 80 -0.36 27.37 -5.74
CA VAL A 80 0.25 27.26 -4.40
C VAL A 80 -0.80 27.74 -3.40
N TYR A 81 -1.36 26.82 -2.61
CA TYR A 81 -2.25 27.16 -1.51
C TYR A 81 -1.41 27.36 -0.25
N GLU A 82 -1.41 28.57 0.28
CA GLU A 82 -0.79 28.89 1.57
C GLU A 82 -1.89 29.08 2.62
N PRO A 83 -2.32 28.02 3.32
CA PRO A 83 -3.27 28.18 4.40
C PRO A 83 -2.67 29.03 5.53
N GLY A 84 -3.53 29.77 6.22
CA GLY A 84 -3.20 30.44 7.47
C GLY A 84 -4.47 30.65 8.29
N PRO A 85 -4.38 31.08 9.56
CA PRO A 85 -3.21 31.08 10.46
C PRO A 85 -2.79 29.66 10.89
N ALA A 86 -1.72 29.56 11.69
CA ALA A 86 -1.41 28.35 12.44
C ALA A 86 -2.53 28.03 13.46
N TYR A 87 -3.04 26.80 13.45
CA TYR A 87 -4.07 26.34 14.39
C TYR A 87 -3.50 25.27 15.31
N ASP A 88 -3.41 25.56 16.61
CA ASP A 88 -2.94 24.55 17.58
C ASP A 88 -4.01 23.47 17.81
N ASN A 89 -3.80 22.29 17.23
CA ASN A 89 -4.64 21.10 17.45
C ASN A 89 -4.34 20.38 18.77
N GLY A 90 -3.39 20.90 19.56
CA GLY A 90 -2.96 20.36 20.84
C GLY A 90 -1.71 19.47 20.74
N PRO A 91 -1.12 19.10 21.89
CA PRO A 91 0.12 18.33 21.92
C PRO A 91 -0.05 16.94 21.31
N ILE A 92 0.93 16.54 20.49
CA ILE A 92 1.04 15.20 19.90
C ILE A 92 2.45 14.63 20.14
N PRO A 93 2.64 13.30 20.06
CA PRO A 93 4.00 12.73 20.00
C PRO A 93 4.81 13.43 18.90
N GLY A 94 5.98 13.97 19.26
CA GLY A 94 6.80 14.76 18.34
C GLY A 94 6.53 16.27 18.33
N ALA A 95 5.53 16.77 19.07
CA ALA A 95 5.30 18.20 19.24
C ALA A 95 4.62 18.50 20.59
N MET A 96 5.37 18.30 21.69
CA MET A 96 4.84 18.37 23.05
C MET A 96 5.02 19.72 23.76
N ALA A 97 5.88 20.60 23.25
CA ALA A 97 6.15 21.89 23.87
C ALA A 97 4.89 22.78 23.89
N THR A 98 4.81 23.67 24.87
CA THR A 98 3.72 24.67 24.90
C THR A 98 4.09 25.83 23.97
N PRO A 99 3.27 26.15 22.95
CA PRO A 99 3.53 27.29 22.08
C PRO A 99 3.32 28.60 22.83
N GLN A 100 4.00 29.65 22.37
CA GLN A 100 3.69 31.01 22.75
C GLN A 100 2.58 31.53 21.84
N THR A 101 1.62 32.20 22.44
CA THR A 101 0.49 32.82 21.75
C THR A 101 0.54 34.34 21.87
N ASP A 102 -0.07 35.04 20.92
CA ASP A 102 -0.28 36.48 21.00
C ASP A 102 -1.44 36.83 21.97
N ALA A 103 -1.78 38.13 22.04
CA ALA A 103 -2.89 38.63 22.86
C ALA A 103 -4.29 38.11 22.40
N SER A 104 -4.39 37.65 21.15
CA SER A 104 -5.61 37.09 20.56
C SER A 104 -5.72 35.58 20.79
N GLY A 105 -4.67 34.94 21.32
CA GLY A 105 -4.57 33.49 21.51
C GLY A 105 -4.07 32.73 20.28
N MET A 106 -3.58 33.41 19.23
CA MET A 106 -2.98 32.75 18.05
C MET A 106 -1.54 32.31 18.33
N PRO A 107 -1.15 31.09 17.93
CA PRO A 107 0.24 30.62 18.04
C PRO A 107 1.17 31.50 17.21
N ILE A 108 2.26 31.96 17.83
CA ILE A 108 3.28 32.81 17.17
C ILE A 108 4.68 32.21 17.23
N LEU A 109 4.97 31.38 18.24
CA LEU A 109 6.29 30.78 18.40
C LEU A 109 6.20 29.40 19.05
N TYR A 110 7.01 28.47 18.58
CA TYR A 110 7.23 27.17 19.19
C TYR A 110 8.71 26.97 19.49
N VAL A 111 9.03 26.44 20.67
CA VAL A 111 10.40 26.13 21.07
C VAL A 111 10.54 24.62 21.16
N VAL A 112 11.40 24.05 20.33
CA VAL A 112 11.60 22.61 20.21
C VAL A 112 12.12 22.04 21.53
N VAL A 113 11.50 20.97 22.03
CA VAL A 113 11.97 20.22 23.20
C VAL A 113 12.42 18.81 22.82
N GLU A 114 12.92 18.05 23.80
CA GLU A 114 13.37 16.67 23.57
C GLU A 114 12.24 15.80 23.01
N GLY A 115 12.55 15.09 21.93
CA GLY A 115 11.60 14.19 21.26
C GLY A 115 10.69 14.87 20.24
N ASP A 116 10.80 16.19 20.04
CA ASP A 116 10.07 16.89 19.00
C ASP A 116 10.68 16.70 17.60
N SER A 117 9.86 16.78 16.56
CA SER A 117 10.28 16.79 15.16
C SER A 117 9.59 17.93 14.39
N PHE A 118 10.27 18.47 13.38
CA PHE A 118 9.71 19.57 12.58
C PHE A 118 8.40 19.18 11.87
N PHE A 119 8.31 17.92 11.43
CA PHE A 119 7.12 17.40 10.76
C PHE A 119 5.93 17.33 11.72
N ASP A 120 6.12 16.78 12.92
CA ASP A 120 5.05 16.69 13.91
C ASP A 120 4.62 18.07 14.42
N ILE A 121 5.55 19.02 14.52
CA ILE A 121 5.23 20.42 14.80
C ILE A 121 4.31 20.98 13.70
N ALA A 122 4.63 20.76 12.42
CA ALA A 122 3.79 21.20 11.31
C ALA A 122 2.39 20.56 11.34
N GLN A 123 2.30 19.26 11.65
CA GLN A 123 1.02 18.55 11.80
C GLN A 123 0.18 19.12 12.94
N ARG A 124 0.80 19.39 14.10
CA ARG A 124 0.12 19.98 15.25
C ARG A 124 -0.52 21.32 14.90
N PHE A 125 0.18 22.16 14.14
CA PHE A 125 -0.26 23.51 13.81
C PHE A 125 -1.10 23.64 12.54
N ASP A 126 -1.47 22.51 11.91
CA ASP A 126 -2.20 22.45 10.64
C ASP A 126 -1.52 23.26 9.51
N LEU A 127 -0.18 23.20 9.45
CA LEU A 127 0.61 23.89 8.45
C LEU A 127 1.28 22.89 7.50
N PRO A 128 1.23 23.13 6.17
CA PRO A 128 2.08 22.40 5.25
C PRO A 128 3.56 22.59 5.62
N GLN A 129 4.32 21.49 5.74
CA GLN A 129 5.74 21.54 6.11
C GLN A 129 6.54 22.53 5.26
N GLN A 130 6.27 22.58 3.95
CA GLN A 130 6.95 23.49 3.03
C GLN A 130 6.66 24.97 3.33
N GLN A 131 5.46 25.29 3.81
CA GLN A 131 5.15 26.64 4.23
C GLN A 131 5.83 26.98 5.55
N LEU A 132 5.83 26.04 6.51
CA LEU A 132 6.53 26.24 7.77
C LEU A 132 8.04 26.43 7.56
N LEU A 133 8.66 25.71 6.61
CA LEU A 133 10.05 25.91 6.21
C LEU A 133 10.28 27.30 5.61
N ARG A 134 9.36 27.78 4.77
CA ARG A 134 9.46 29.15 4.20
C ARG A 134 9.34 30.23 5.26
N MET A 135 8.51 30.02 6.28
CA MET A 135 8.40 30.89 7.44
C MET A 135 9.64 30.83 8.34
N ASN A 136 10.44 29.77 8.22
CA ASN A 136 11.58 29.47 9.07
C ASN A 136 12.86 29.19 8.24
N PRO A 137 13.39 30.19 7.52
CA PRO A 137 14.57 30.02 6.66
C PRO A 137 15.83 29.60 7.41
N GLN A 138 15.86 29.78 8.75
CA GLN A 138 16.92 29.28 9.61
C GLN A 138 16.91 27.75 9.76
N ILE A 139 15.79 27.09 9.45
CA ILE A 139 15.70 25.63 9.48
C ILE A 139 16.19 25.09 8.15
N HIS A 140 17.26 24.31 8.22
CA HIS A 140 17.91 23.72 7.07
C HIS A 140 17.48 22.26 6.87
N ASP A 141 18.00 21.62 5.82
CA ASP A 141 17.79 20.20 5.54
C ASP A 141 16.31 19.77 5.56
N PHE A 142 15.45 20.65 5.07
CA PHE A 142 13.99 20.43 5.00
C PHE A 142 13.34 20.10 6.36
N GLY A 143 13.96 20.52 7.47
CA GLY A 143 13.49 20.21 8.82
C GLY A 143 13.76 18.77 9.25
N GLU A 144 14.65 18.05 8.55
CA GLU A 144 15.11 16.73 8.96
C GLU A 144 15.88 16.79 10.28
N THR A 145 16.63 17.88 10.48
CA THR A 145 17.37 18.12 11.73
C THR A 145 16.83 19.38 12.40
N VAL A 146 16.20 19.21 13.55
CA VAL A 146 15.88 20.27 14.51
C VAL A 146 16.53 19.95 15.84
N TYR A 147 17.02 20.99 16.51
CA TYR A 147 17.70 20.88 17.79
C TYR A 147 16.81 21.39 18.91
N ILE A 148 17.00 20.84 20.10
CA ILE A 148 16.35 21.32 21.31
C ILE A 148 16.70 22.80 21.51
N GLY A 149 15.68 23.62 21.75
CA GLY A 149 15.80 25.06 21.88
C GLY A 149 15.64 25.84 20.57
N ASP A 150 15.55 25.16 19.43
CA ASP A 150 15.26 25.82 18.16
C ASP A 150 13.90 26.54 18.23
N ARG A 151 13.89 27.74 17.68
CA ARG A 151 12.73 28.61 17.64
C ARG A 151 12.07 28.47 16.28
N ILE A 152 10.82 28.03 16.28
CA ILE A 152 10.00 27.87 15.09
C ILE A 152 8.93 28.96 15.11
N ASN A 153 9.02 29.89 14.16
CA ASN A 153 8.02 30.89 13.88
C ASN A 153 6.74 30.20 13.39
N LEU A 154 5.62 30.50 14.06
CA LEU A 154 4.27 30.06 13.68
C LEU A 154 3.42 31.22 13.15
N ASP A 155 3.94 32.45 13.22
CA ASP A 155 3.28 33.62 12.66
C ASP A 155 3.45 33.60 11.14
N TRP A 156 2.40 33.15 10.46
CA TRP A 156 2.27 33.11 9.00
C TRP A 156 2.40 34.47 8.31
N THR A 157 2.33 35.58 9.06
CA THR A 157 2.55 36.93 8.54
C THR A 157 4.02 37.36 8.59
N LYS A 158 4.88 36.57 9.24
CA LYS A 158 6.31 36.84 9.40
C LYS A 158 7.17 35.72 8.81
N THR A 159 8.44 36.04 8.62
CA THR A 159 9.47 35.09 8.20
C THR A 159 10.67 35.25 9.13
N GLY A 160 11.16 34.14 9.67
CA GLY A 160 12.19 34.13 10.72
C GLY A 160 11.61 34.38 12.11
N VAL A 161 12.51 34.45 13.09
CA VAL A 161 12.19 34.58 14.53
C VAL A 161 12.60 35.92 15.14
N ASP A 162 12.99 36.89 14.30
CA ASP A 162 13.48 38.23 14.65
C ASP A 162 12.36 39.26 14.89
#